data_AF-A0A9R0VVK2-F1
#
_entry.id   AF-A0A9R0VVK2-F1
#
_cell.length_a   1.000
_cell.length_b   1.000
_cell.length_c   1.000
_cell.angle_alpha   90.00
_cell.angle_beta   90.00
_cell.angle_gamma   90.00
#
_symmetry.space_group_name_H-M   'P 1'
#
loop_
_entity.id
_entity.type
_entity.pdbx_description
1 polymer ?
#
loop_
_entity_poly.entity_id
_entity_poly.type
_entity_poly.pdbx_seq_one_letter_code
_entity_poly.pdbx_strand_id
1 'polypeptide(L)'
;MDKTEDDCSMEFLEEKGFFISFEEDGTLDWFFYPAYCECASLSDYQRLVLKNYGGTEYNMWSDYHSYLHSYDIEREYLKYCEELSKRLKWMEDYVDICRSSVKWGKISSRGAFQAIKIAATSFPKITPTLAYNGFDEYKERICYYHTWFKEYDRLYFEIWRRVTKGTSFRKAMEDVCKMNKFPVRQGLMQTALDHEYTMTLMEEDFHTCTAAIRPGVKEDKAKELIADGVKKLVNMPKSYEDYIRKKIEIARIIGILPSEKTVATV
;
A
#
# COMPACT_ATOMS: atom_id res chain seq x y z
N MET A 1 15.72 32.29 10.49
CA MET A 1 16.99 32.90 10.08
C MET A 1 17.73 31.78 9.38
N ASP A 2 17.71 31.78 8.05
CA ASP A 2 18.31 30.70 7.27
C ASP A 2 19.82 30.73 7.45
N LYS A 3 20.36 29.63 7.98
CA LYS A 3 21.79 29.42 8.11
C LYS A 3 22.38 29.12 6.75
N THR A 4 23.48 29.79 6.39
CA THR A 4 24.19 29.57 5.14
C THR A 4 25.11 28.34 5.24
N GLU A 5 25.58 27.76 4.12
CA GLU A 5 26.53 26.63 4.11
C GLU A 5 27.79 26.90 4.97
N ASP A 6 28.19 28.17 5.09
CA ASP A 6 29.32 28.62 5.94
C ASP A 6 29.05 28.48 7.45
N ASP A 7 27.80 28.32 7.89
CA ASP A 7 27.44 28.10 9.30
C ASP A 7 27.54 26.62 9.72
N CYS A 8 27.83 25.71 8.77
CA CYS A 8 27.91 24.27 9.00
C CYS A 8 29.37 23.83 9.26
N SER A 9 29.98 24.36 10.33
CA SER A 9 31.34 23.99 10.72
C SER A 9 31.41 22.58 11.33
N MET A 10 32.59 21.96 11.31
CA MET A 10 32.81 20.65 11.97
C MET A 10 32.48 20.69 13.48
N GLU A 11 32.80 21.79 14.17
CA GLU A 11 32.41 21.97 15.58
C GLU A 11 30.89 22.02 15.75
N PHE A 12 30.16 22.68 14.84
CA PHE A 12 28.70 22.70 14.87
C PHE A 12 28.11 21.30 14.63
N LEU A 13 28.68 20.55 13.69
CA LEU A 13 28.28 19.17 13.43
C LEU A 13 28.55 18.29 14.67
N GLU A 14 29.72 18.35 15.27
CA GLU A 14 30.04 17.62 16.50
C GLU A 14 29.11 18.00 17.67
N GLU A 15 28.82 19.28 17.87
CA GLU A 15 27.90 19.78 18.91
C GLU A 15 26.47 19.23 18.74
N LYS A 16 26.03 19.00 17.50
CA LYS A 16 24.71 18.42 17.19
C LYS A 16 24.70 16.90 17.11
N GLY A 17 25.83 16.25 17.43
CA GLY A 17 25.99 14.80 17.27
C GLY A 17 25.94 14.38 15.80
N PHE A 18 26.46 15.22 14.90
CA PHE A 18 26.32 15.13 13.46
C PHE A 18 24.84 15.04 13.05
N PHE A 19 24.52 14.07 12.19
CA PHE A 19 23.16 13.78 11.77
C PHE A 19 22.46 12.75 12.66
N ILE A 20 23.13 12.24 13.71
CA ILE A 20 22.57 11.20 14.59
C ILE A 20 21.27 11.67 15.21
N SER A 21 21.20 12.93 15.67
CA SER A 21 19.97 13.50 16.21
C SER A 21 18.82 13.49 15.21
N PHE A 22 19.07 13.84 13.93
CA PHE A 22 18.07 13.84 12.85
C PHE A 22 17.66 12.43 12.36
N GLU A 23 18.58 11.47 12.44
CA GLU A 23 18.33 10.05 12.13
C GLU A 23 17.51 9.39 13.26
N GLU A 24 17.83 9.70 14.52
CA GLU A 24 17.18 9.16 15.71
C GLU A 24 15.80 9.78 15.95
N ASP A 25 15.67 11.12 15.86
CA ASP A 25 14.42 11.84 16.14
C ASP A 25 13.33 11.64 15.07
N GLY A 26 13.69 11.08 13.91
CA GLY A 26 12.75 10.80 12.82
C GLY A 26 12.44 11.98 11.93
N THR A 27 13.24 13.04 12.01
CA THR A 27 13.25 14.14 11.04
C THR A 27 13.55 13.62 9.64
N LEU A 28 14.39 12.58 9.52
CA LEU A 28 14.65 11.90 8.25
C LEU A 28 13.86 10.59 8.14
N ASP A 29 13.17 10.45 7.00
CA ASP A 29 12.45 9.24 6.58
C ASP A 29 13.38 8.05 6.22
N TRP A 30 14.69 8.25 6.33
CA TRP A 30 15.73 7.33 5.88
C TRP A 30 17.02 7.51 6.70
N PHE A 31 17.89 6.51 6.64
CA PHE A 31 19.21 6.52 7.27
C PHE A 31 20.13 5.53 6.55
N PHE A 32 21.44 5.61 6.80
CA PHE A 32 22.38 4.58 6.39
C PHE A 32 22.57 3.57 7.52
N TYR A 33 22.21 2.31 7.28
CA TYR A 33 22.27 1.31 8.34
C TYR A 33 23.74 1.07 8.76
N PRO A 34 24.11 1.22 10.04
CA PRO A 34 25.51 1.20 10.46
C PRO A 34 26.27 -0.05 10.02
N ALA A 35 25.67 -1.24 10.17
CA ALA A 35 26.30 -2.50 9.77
C ALA A 35 26.51 -2.62 8.25
N TYR A 36 25.72 -1.91 7.43
CA TYR A 36 25.89 -1.91 5.97
C TYR A 36 27.00 -0.94 5.54
N CYS A 37 27.30 0.07 6.35
CA CYS A 37 28.38 1.02 6.09
C CYS A 37 29.76 0.38 6.23
N GLU A 38 29.91 -0.60 7.11
CA GLU A 38 31.14 -1.38 7.25
C GLU A 38 31.42 -2.29 6.03
N CYS A 39 30.40 -2.56 5.22
CA CYS A 39 30.53 -3.41 4.05
C CYS A 39 30.94 -2.60 2.80
N ALA A 40 32.23 -2.68 2.45
CA ALA A 40 32.79 -1.95 1.32
C ALA A 40 32.23 -2.37 -0.06
N SER A 41 31.62 -3.55 -0.17
CA SER A 41 31.04 -4.06 -1.43
C SER A 41 29.64 -3.50 -1.74
N LEU A 42 28.98 -2.85 -0.79
CA LEU A 42 27.68 -2.24 -0.99
C LEU A 42 27.83 -0.83 -1.58
N SER A 43 26.95 -0.48 -2.51
CA SER A 43 26.77 0.91 -2.96
C SER A 43 26.00 1.71 -1.92
N ASP A 44 26.08 3.05 -1.98
CA ASP A 44 25.30 3.91 -1.08
C ASP A 44 23.80 3.69 -1.24
N TYR A 45 23.33 3.38 -2.45
CA TYR A 45 21.94 2.97 -2.67
C TYR A 45 21.56 1.72 -1.86
N GLN A 46 22.44 0.72 -1.78
CA GLN A 46 22.17 -0.50 -1.01
C GLN A 46 22.21 -0.24 0.51
N ARG A 47 23.07 0.67 0.96
CA ARG A 47 23.18 1.07 2.37
C ARG A 47 22.00 1.92 2.85
N LEU A 48 21.32 2.61 1.94
CA LEU A 48 20.14 3.41 2.22
C LEU A 48 18.97 2.53 2.70
N VAL A 49 18.47 2.82 3.89
CA VAL A 49 17.33 2.15 4.53
C VAL A 49 16.26 3.18 4.86
N LEU A 50 15.00 2.82 4.63
CA LEU A 50 13.87 3.66 5.00
C LEU A 50 13.47 3.42 6.46
N LYS A 51 13.07 4.47 7.17
CA LYS A 51 12.55 4.36 8.54
C LYS A 51 11.18 3.66 8.49
N ASN A 52 10.90 2.83 9.51
CA ASN A 52 9.61 2.17 9.68
C ASN A 52 8.83 2.85 10.81
N TYR A 53 8.07 3.90 10.47
CA TYR A 53 7.36 4.68 11.48
C TYR A 53 6.36 3.81 12.25
N GLY A 54 6.53 3.75 13.58
CA GLY A 54 5.67 2.94 14.46
C GLY A 54 5.78 1.43 14.24
N GLY A 55 6.80 0.96 13.51
CA GLY A 55 7.06 -0.47 13.29
C GLY A 55 6.09 -1.20 12.37
N THR A 56 5.07 -0.52 11.84
CA THR A 56 3.93 -1.14 11.12
C THR A 56 3.68 -0.56 9.73
N GLU A 57 4.54 0.36 9.26
CA GLU A 57 4.35 1.00 7.95
C GLU A 57 4.51 -0.01 6.81
N TYR A 58 5.43 -0.95 6.93
CA TYR A 58 5.74 -1.97 5.90
C TYR A 58 5.46 -3.37 6.43
N ASN A 59 4.93 -4.26 5.58
CA ASN A 59 4.56 -5.63 5.99
C ASN A 59 5.77 -6.43 6.52
N MET A 60 6.90 -6.37 5.82
CA MET A 60 8.11 -7.14 6.14
C MET A 60 9.34 -6.23 6.10
N TRP A 61 9.28 -5.10 6.81
CA TRP A 61 10.35 -4.09 6.80
C TRP A 61 11.75 -4.70 7.01
N SER A 62 11.89 -5.60 8.00
CA SER A 62 13.14 -6.30 8.32
C SER A 62 13.73 -7.04 7.12
N ASP A 63 12.86 -7.62 6.31
CA ASP A 63 13.25 -8.41 5.15
C ASP A 63 13.59 -7.47 3.99
N TYR A 64 12.77 -6.44 3.77
CA TYR A 64 12.94 -5.48 2.67
C TYR A 64 14.30 -4.79 2.68
N HIS A 65 14.74 -4.32 3.86
CA HIS A 65 16.03 -3.65 3.94
C HIS A 65 17.22 -4.62 3.93
N SER A 66 17.01 -5.89 4.34
CA SER A 66 18.07 -6.91 4.36
C SER A 66 18.30 -7.61 3.02
N TYR A 67 17.40 -7.42 2.04
CA TYR A 67 17.61 -7.93 0.68
C TYR A 67 18.82 -7.30 -0.03
N LEU A 68 19.19 -6.07 0.32
CA LEU A 68 20.38 -5.37 -0.20
C LEU A 68 20.47 -5.39 -1.74
N HIS A 69 19.34 -5.41 -2.44
CA HIS A 69 19.30 -5.41 -3.89
C HIS A 69 19.84 -4.09 -4.46
N SER A 70 20.54 -4.18 -5.59
CA SER A 70 21.00 -2.99 -6.30
C SER A 70 19.84 -2.24 -6.93
N TYR A 71 20.04 -0.95 -7.21
CA TYR A 71 19.07 -0.11 -7.93
C TYR A 71 18.57 -0.77 -9.23
N ASP A 72 19.47 -1.44 -9.93
CA ASP A 72 19.21 -2.15 -11.18
C ASP A 72 18.24 -3.32 -11.04
N ILE A 73 18.34 -4.07 -9.95
CA ILE A 73 17.42 -5.18 -9.63
C ILE A 73 16.07 -4.60 -9.20
N GLU A 74 16.07 -3.64 -8.28
CA GLU A 74 14.83 -3.07 -7.74
C GLU A 74 14.02 -2.31 -8.81
N ARG A 75 14.69 -1.62 -9.73
CA ARG A 75 14.02 -1.00 -10.90
C ARG A 75 13.38 -2.04 -11.81
N GLU A 76 14.02 -3.19 -12.02
CA GLU A 76 13.42 -4.28 -12.80
C GLU A 76 12.28 -4.96 -12.04
N TYR A 77 12.39 -5.05 -10.71
CA TYR A 77 11.35 -5.61 -9.84
C TYR A 77 10.06 -4.80 -9.92
N LEU A 78 10.13 -3.46 -9.95
CA LEU A 78 8.94 -2.63 -10.14
C LEU A 78 8.21 -2.96 -11.44
N LYS A 79 8.94 -3.12 -12.55
CA LYS A 79 8.36 -3.51 -13.84
C LYS A 79 7.79 -4.93 -13.81
N TYR A 80 8.46 -5.83 -13.10
CA TYR A 80 7.96 -7.18 -12.86
C TYR A 80 6.62 -7.16 -12.11
N CYS A 81 6.49 -6.39 -11.02
CA CYS A 81 5.25 -6.26 -10.25
C CYS A 81 4.10 -5.71 -11.09
N GLU A 82 4.37 -4.71 -11.95
CA GLU A 82 3.39 -4.19 -12.90
C GLU A 82 2.90 -5.27 -13.86
N GLU A 83 3.80 -6.04 -14.47
CA GLU A 83 3.43 -7.12 -15.41
C GLU A 83 2.74 -8.29 -14.70
N LEU A 84 3.20 -8.64 -13.51
CA LEU A 84 2.63 -9.65 -12.64
C LEU A 84 1.16 -9.33 -12.34
N SER A 85 0.87 -8.11 -11.87
CA SER A 85 -0.49 -7.69 -11.53
C SER A 85 -1.44 -7.76 -12.72
N LYS A 86 -0.97 -7.36 -13.92
CA LYS A 86 -1.75 -7.45 -15.16
C LYS A 86 -2.06 -8.90 -15.52
N ARG A 87 -1.06 -9.79 -15.47
CA ARG A 87 -1.20 -11.19 -15.90
C ARG A 87 -1.93 -12.07 -14.89
N LEU A 88 -1.86 -11.76 -13.61
CA LEU A 88 -2.51 -12.54 -12.55
C LEU A 88 -3.84 -11.95 -12.09
N LYS A 89 -4.37 -10.94 -12.81
CA LYS A 89 -5.68 -10.34 -12.52
C LYS A 89 -6.82 -11.37 -12.44
N TRP A 90 -6.74 -12.44 -13.21
CA TRP A 90 -7.71 -13.54 -13.19
C TRP A 90 -7.88 -14.19 -11.80
N MET A 91 -6.89 -14.06 -10.90
CA MET A 91 -7.00 -14.61 -9.55
C MET A 91 -8.04 -13.87 -8.69
N GLU A 92 -8.38 -12.62 -9.02
CA GLU A 92 -9.41 -11.83 -8.33
C GLU A 92 -10.79 -12.51 -8.38
N ASP A 93 -11.06 -13.34 -9.40
CA ASP A 93 -12.31 -14.09 -9.53
C ASP A 93 -12.40 -15.30 -8.58
N TYR A 94 -11.30 -15.65 -7.90
CA TYR A 94 -11.18 -16.85 -7.06
C TYR A 94 -10.96 -16.56 -5.58
N VAL A 95 -10.84 -15.29 -5.18
CA VAL A 95 -10.53 -14.87 -3.80
C VAL A 95 -11.62 -15.23 -2.78
N ASP A 96 -12.87 -15.45 -3.24
CA ASP A 96 -13.99 -15.92 -2.42
C ASP A 96 -13.84 -17.40 -1.99
N ILE A 97 -12.91 -18.14 -2.62
CA ILE A 97 -12.68 -19.54 -2.28
C ILE A 97 -11.92 -19.63 -0.96
N CYS A 98 -12.40 -20.49 -0.06
CA CYS A 98 -11.74 -20.75 1.23
C CYS A 98 -10.24 -21.06 1.06
N ARG A 99 -9.39 -20.31 1.78
CA ARG A 99 -7.92 -20.38 1.68
C ARG A 99 -7.35 -21.76 2.02
N SER A 100 -7.96 -22.48 2.96
CA SER A 100 -7.52 -23.83 3.33
C SER A 100 -7.99 -24.92 2.35
N SER A 101 -8.80 -24.56 1.36
CA SER A 101 -9.32 -25.55 0.40
C SER A 101 -8.26 -26.00 -0.61
N VAL A 102 -8.36 -27.27 -1.00
CA VAL A 102 -7.56 -27.84 -2.10
C VAL A 102 -7.75 -27.04 -3.40
N LYS A 103 -8.95 -26.47 -3.61
CA LYS A 103 -9.25 -25.65 -4.79
C LYS A 103 -8.42 -24.37 -4.79
N TRP A 104 -8.36 -23.64 -3.68
CA TRP A 104 -7.49 -22.46 -3.55
C TRP A 104 -6.02 -22.83 -3.72
N GLY A 105 -5.58 -23.94 -3.12
CA GLY A 105 -4.20 -24.44 -3.29
C GLY A 105 -3.80 -24.59 -4.76
N LYS A 106 -4.67 -25.18 -5.60
CA LYS A 106 -4.41 -25.31 -7.06
C LYS A 106 -4.32 -23.96 -7.77
N ILE A 107 -5.19 -23.01 -7.41
CA ILE A 107 -5.19 -21.65 -7.99
C ILE A 107 -3.92 -20.90 -7.59
N SER A 108 -3.56 -20.93 -6.30
CA SER A 108 -2.36 -20.29 -5.78
C SER A 108 -1.08 -20.87 -6.41
N SER A 109 -0.96 -22.20 -6.50
CA SER A 109 0.20 -22.83 -7.15
C SER A 109 0.32 -22.43 -8.62
N ARG A 110 -0.79 -22.36 -9.36
CA ARG A 110 -0.79 -21.86 -10.75
C ARG A 110 -0.30 -20.41 -10.82
N GLY A 111 -0.77 -19.55 -9.92
CA GLY A 111 -0.31 -18.16 -9.81
C GLY A 111 1.20 -18.07 -9.58
N ALA A 112 1.73 -18.82 -8.61
CA ALA A 112 3.16 -18.86 -8.31
C ALA A 112 4.01 -19.31 -9.51
N PHE A 113 3.59 -20.37 -10.21
CA PHE A 113 4.29 -20.81 -11.42
C PHE A 113 4.26 -19.77 -12.53
N GLN A 114 3.12 -19.07 -12.73
CA GLN A 114 3.04 -17.98 -13.69
C GLN A 114 3.95 -16.82 -13.30
N ALA A 115 4.00 -16.46 -12.03
CA ALA A 115 4.87 -15.41 -11.50
C ALA A 115 6.35 -15.69 -11.76
N ILE A 116 6.82 -16.91 -11.48
CA ILE A 116 8.20 -17.33 -11.74
C ILE A 116 8.47 -17.37 -13.26
N LYS A 117 7.51 -17.84 -14.07
CA LYS A 117 7.65 -17.86 -15.53
C LYS A 117 7.76 -16.44 -16.11
N ILE A 118 6.99 -15.48 -15.61
CA ILE A 118 7.05 -14.08 -16.02
C ILE A 118 8.46 -13.53 -15.74
N ALA A 119 8.96 -13.72 -14.53
CA ALA A 119 10.32 -13.31 -14.16
C ALA A 119 11.36 -13.93 -15.09
N ALA A 120 11.37 -15.26 -15.22
CA ALA A 120 12.36 -15.99 -16.01
C ALA A 120 12.37 -15.64 -17.51
N THR A 121 11.25 -15.18 -18.07
CA THR A 121 11.14 -14.90 -19.51
C THR A 121 11.33 -13.43 -19.87
N SER A 122 11.05 -12.51 -18.95
CA SER A 122 10.95 -11.07 -19.25
C SER A 122 11.79 -10.18 -18.33
N PHE A 123 12.28 -10.71 -17.20
CA PHE A 123 12.95 -9.95 -16.15
C PHE A 123 14.16 -10.74 -15.59
N PRO A 124 15.27 -10.79 -16.34
CA PRO A 124 16.39 -11.70 -16.07
C PRO A 124 17.15 -11.44 -14.76
N LYS A 125 17.01 -10.26 -14.15
CA LYS A 125 17.61 -9.91 -12.86
C LYS A 125 16.75 -10.38 -11.67
N ILE A 126 15.51 -10.80 -11.92
CA ILE A 126 14.58 -11.22 -10.86
C ILE A 126 14.76 -12.71 -10.61
N THR A 127 15.24 -13.03 -9.41
CA THR A 127 15.43 -14.42 -8.98
C THR A 127 14.09 -15.13 -8.78
N PRO A 128 14.03 -16.46 -8.85
CA PRO A 128 12.80 -17.21 -8.55
C PRO A 128 12.25 -16.92 -7.15
N THR A 129 13.13 -16.73 -6.15
CA THR A 129 12.73 -16.35 -4.79
C THR A 129 12.09 -14.97 -4.75
N LEU A 130 12.70 -13.96 -5.38
CA LEU A 130 12.15 -12.62 -5.42
C LEU A 130 10.82 -12.55 -6.20
N ALA A 131 10.70 -13.33 -7.28
CA ALA A 131 9.46 -13.51 -8.02
C ALA A 131 8.35 -14.12 -7.15
N TYR A 132 8.69 -15.15 -6.36
CA TYR A 132 7.74 -15.76 -5.43
C TYR A 132 7.29 -14.78 -4.34
N ASN A 133 8.21 -13.99 -3.77
CA ASN A 133 7.85 -12.96 -2.78
C ASN A 133 6.90 -11.91 -3.38
N GLY A 134 7.18 -11.43 -4.59
CA GLY A 134 6.27 -10.52 -5.30
C GLY A 134 4.89 -11.13 -5.58
N PHE A 135 4.83 -12.43 -5.88
CA PHE A 135 3.56 -13.16 -5.99
C PHE A 135 2.81 -13.24 -4.65
N ASP A 136 3.52 -13.53 -3.56
CA ASP A 136 2.89 -13.66 -2.25
C ASP A 136 2.28 -12.34 -1.78
N GLU A 137 3.00 -11.23 -1.96
CA GLU A 137 2.50 -9.88 -1.66
C GLU A 137 1.34 -9.49 -2.57
N TYR A 138 1.40 -9.80 -3.88
CA TYR A 138 0.28 -9.59 -4.78
C TYR A 138 -0.97 -10.36 -4.33
N LYS A 139 -0.80 -11.64 -3.97
CA LYS A 139 -1.87 -12.52 -3.50
C LYS A 139 -2.49 -12.00 -2.20
N GLU A 140 -1.68 -11.59 -1.23
CA GLU A 140 -2.19 -10.99 0.00
C GLU A 140 -2.91 -9.67 -0.29
N ARG A 141 -2.37 -8.81 -1.17
CA ARG A 141 -3.02 -7.55 -1.57
C ARG A 141 -4.40 -7.76 -2.19
N ILE A 142 -4.56 -8.68 -3.14
CA ILE A 142 -5.89 -8.93 -3.75
C ILE A 142 -6.89 -9.50 -2.73
N CYS A 143 -6.43 -10.35 -1.81
CA CYS A 143 -7.29 -10.90 -0.77
C CYS A 143 -7.68 -9.83 0.26
N TYR A 144 -6.74 -8.98 0.64
CA TYR A 144 -6.97 -7.87 1.55
C TYR A 144 -7.95 -6.87 0.95
N TYR A 145 -7.73 -6.49 -0.32
CA TYR A 145 -8.66 -5.63 -1.07
C TYR A 145 -10.07 -6.21 -1.06
N HIS A 146 -10.18 -7.51 -1.35
CA HIS A 146 -11.45 -8.22 -1.32
C HIS A 146 -12.11 -8.17 0.07
N THR A 147 -11.38 -8.52 1.12
CA THR A 147 -11.92 -8.58 2.49
C THR A 147 -12.32 -7.21 3.01
N TRP A 148 -11.53 -6.16 2.76
CA TRP A 148 -11.70 -4.87 3.44
C TRP A 148 -12.34 -3.77 2.60
N PHE A 149 -12.29 -3.85 1.27
CA PHE A 149 -12.71 -2.73 0.41
C PHE A 149 -13.74 -3.10 -0.64
N LYS A 150 -13.75 -4.33 -1.17
CA LYS A 150 -14.67 -4.73 -2.24
C LYS A 150 -16.11 -4.39 -1.87
N GLU A 151 -16.80 -3.66 -2.75
CA GLU A 151 -18.20 -3.20 -2.63
C GLU A 151 -18.48 -2.11 -1.57
N TYR A 152 -17.56 -1.76 -0.66
CA TYR A 152 -17.83 -0.75 0.38
C TYR A 152 -18.11 0.65 -0.19
N ASP A 153 -17.37 1.05 -1.21
CA ASP A 153 -17.56 2.33 -1.91
C ASP A 153 -18.99 2.47 -2.46
N ARG A 154 -19.49 1.42 -3.11
CA ARG A 154 -20.84 1.37 -3.69
C ARG A 154 -21.92 1.19 -2.62
N LEU A 155 -21.65 0.40 -1.58
CA LEU A 155 -22.53 0.20 -0.44
C LEU A 155 -22.77 1.52 0.30
N TYR A 156 -21.69 2.20 0.70
CA TYR A 156 -21.78 3.49 1.39
C TYR A 156 -22.34 4.59 0.51
N PHE A 157 -22.10 4.56 -0.79
CA PHE A 157 -22.79 5.46 -1.72
C PHE A 157 -24.32 5.25 -1.72
N GLU A 158 -24.81 4.00 -1.78
CA GLU A 158 -26.24 3.72 -1.72
C GLU A 158 -26.88 4.10 -0.37
N ILE A 159 -26.15 3.92 0.74
CA ILE A 159 -26.57 4.37 2.06
C ILE A 159 -26.62 5.91 2.11
N TRP A 160 -25.56 6.58 1.64
CA TRP A 160 -25.45 8.04 1.60
C TRP A 160 -26.60 8.68 0.83
N ARG A 161 -27.00 8.11 -0.32
CA ARG A 161 -28.15 8.58 -1.11
C ARG A 161 -29.49 8.57 -0.36
N ARG A 162 -29.64 7.70 0.63
CA ARG A 162 -30.84 7.58 1.47
C ARG A 162 -30.74 8.49 2.69
N VAL A 163 -29.58 8.51 3.33
CA VAL A 163 -29.32 9.35 4.50
C VAL A 163 -29.48 10.83 4.16
N THR A 164 -28.97 11.27 3.01
CA THR A 164 -29.14 12.65 2.51
C THR A 164 -30.59 13.05 2.20
N LYS A 165 -31.51 12.07 2.11
CA LYS A 165 -32.96 12.30 1.96
C LYS A 165 -33.71 12.24 3.29
N GLY A 166 -33.00 12.22 4.42
CA GLY A 166 -33.57 12.21 5.77
C GLY A 166 -33.83 10.83 6.37
N THR A 167 -33.29 9.76 5.77
CA THR A 167 -33.38 8.40 6.33
C THR A 167 -32.28 8.17 7.36
N SER A 168 -32.54 7.44 8.46
CA SER A 168 -31.48 7.05 9.39
C SER A 168 -30.52 6.03 8.76
N PHE A 169 -29.28 5.96 9.25
CA PHE A 169 -28.29 5.00 8.75
C PHE A 169 -28.81 3.55 8.80
N ARG A 170 -29.34 3.12 9.95
CA ARG A 170 -29.94 1.79 10.13
C ARG A 170 -31.03 1.51 9.10
N LYS A 171 -31.95 2.45 8.86
CA LYS A 171 -33.04 2.24 7.91
C LYS A 171 -32.53 2.17 6.48
N ALA A 172 -31.54 3.00 6.14
CA ALA A 172 -30.85 2.92 4.85
C ALA A 172 -30.14 1.57 4.67
N MET A 173 -29.49 1.04 5.73
CA MET A 173 -28.86 -0.27 5.75
C MET A 173 -29.86 -1.40 5.49
N GLU A 174 -31.04 -1.38 6.15
CA GLU A 174 -32.11 -2.35 5.89
C GLU A 174 -32.54 -2.35 4.42
N ASP A 175 -32.79 -1.15 3.87
CA ASP A 175 -33.27 -1.01 2.49
C ASP A 175 -32.21 -1.48 1.49
N VAL A 176 -30.94 -1.15 1.74
CA VAL A 176 -29.82 -1.58 0.89
C VAL A 176 -29.58 -3.08 1.00
N CYS A 177 -29.67 -3.65 2.20
CA CYS A 177 -29.56 -5.10 2.43
C CYS A 177 -30.64 -5.87 1.66
N LYS A 178 -31.88 -5.36 1.59
CA LYS A 178 -32.97 -5.95 0.79
C LYS A 178 -32.73 -5.88 -0.72
N MET A 179 -31.93 -4.94 -1.21
CA MET A 179 -31.61 -4.86 -2.64
C MET A 179 -30.76 -6.05 -3.11
N ASN A 180 -30.02 -6.71 -2.19
CA ASN A 180 -29.15 -7.85 -2.47
C ASN A 180 -28.18 -7.60 -3.66
N LYS A 181 -27.63 -6.39 -3.74
CA LYS A 181 -26.69 -5.97 -4.81
C LYS A 181 -25.21 -6.06 -4.40
N PHE A 182 -24.95 -6.42 -3.16
CA PHE A 182 -23.62 -6.43 -2.55
C PHE A 182 -23.32 -7.81 -1.94
N PRO A 183 -23.17 -8.86 -2.76
CA PRO A 183 -23.06 -10.23 -2.29
C PRO A 183 -21.91 -10.44 -1.30
N VAL A 184 -20.79 -9.73 -1.47
CA VAL A 184 -19.62 -9.86 -0.57
C VAL A 184 -19.90 -9.21 0.79
N ARG A 185 -20.73 -8.16 0.82
CA ARG A 185 -21.10 -7.45 2.06
C ARG A 185 -22.42 -7.90 2.65
N GLN A 186 -23.17 -8.77 1.99
CA GLN A 186 -24.51 -9.16 2.40
C GLN A 186 -24.53 -9.77 3.81
N GLY A 187 -23.63 -10.71 4.08
CA GLY A 187 -23.53 -11.34 5.41
C GLY A 187 -23.15 -10.34 6.50
N LEU A 188 -22.28 -9.37 6.19
CA LEU A 188 -21.90 -8.31 7.14
C LEU A 188 -23.08 -7.37 7.42
N MET A 189 -23.81 -6.94 6.38
CA MET A 189 -25.01 -6.11 6.55
C MET A 189 -26.08 -6.82 7.40
N GLN A 190 -26.31 -8.11 7.17
CA GLN A 190 -27.23 -8.91 8.01
C GLN A 190 -26.75 -8.98 9.46
N THR A 191 -25.47 -9.26 9.66
CA THR A 191 -24.85 -9.28 11.00
C THR A 191 -25.01 -7.94 11.72
N ALA A 192 -24.82 -6.82 11.02
CA ALA A 192 -25.01 -5.48 11.56
C ALA A 192 -26.47 -5.22 11.97
N LEU A 193 -27.44 -5.66 11.17
CA LEU A 193 -28.86 -5.52 11.50
C LEU A 193 -29.26 -6.31 12.74
N ASP A 194 -28.59 -7.44 13.00
CA ASP A 194 -28.82 -8.29 14.17
C ASP A 194 -28.01 -7.88 15.42
N HIS A 195 -26.87 -7.19 15.26
CA HIS A 195 -25.94 -6.86 16.35
C HIS A 195 -25.56 -5.37 16.36
N GLU A 196 -25.92 -4.68 17.45
CA GLU A 196 -25.70 -3.23 17.61
C GLU A 196 -24.24 -2.81 17.50
N TYR A 197 -23.33 -3.61 18.04
CA TYR A 197 -21.88 -3.34 17.99
C TYR A 197 -21.39 -3.24 16.54
N THR A 198 -21.77 -4.21 15.69
CA THR A 198 -21.39 -4.22 14.27
C THR A 198 -22.07 -3.08 13.50
N MET A 199 -23.33 -2.76 13.82
CA MET A 199 -24.00 -1.57 13.24
C MET A 199 -23.22 -0.30 13.54
N THR A 200 -22.83 -0.10 14.80
CA THR A 200 -22.10 1.09 15.26
C THR A 200 -20.79 1.26 14.51
N LEU A 201 -19.98 0.20 14.41
CA LEU A 201 -18.72 0.23 13.66
C LEU A 201 -18.93 0.61 12.19
N MET A 202 -19.94 0.02 11.53
CA MET A 202 -20.23 0.35 10.13
C MET A 202 -20.73 1.78 9.94
N GLU A 203 -21.44 2.34 10.92
CA GLU A 203 -21.91 3.72 10.91
C GLU A 203 -20.75 4.71 11.12
N GLU A 204 -19.81 4.40 12.01
CA GLU A 204 -18.58 5.17 12.21
C GLU A 204 -17.70 5.20 10.94
N ASP A 205 -17.49 4.04 10.31
CA ASP A 205 -16.77 3.93 9.03
C ASP A 205 -17.47 4.74 7.93
N PHE A 206 -18.80 4.66 7.87
CA PHE A 206 -19.61 5.44 6.93
C PHE A 206 -19.44 6.95 7.14
N HIS A 207 -19.50 7.42 8.38
CA HIS A 207 -19.30 8.83 8.71
C HIS A 207 -17.89 9.29 8.33
N THR A 208 -16.88 8.48 8.62
CA THR A 208 -15.50 8.73 8.20
C THR A 208 -15.37 8.85 6.68
N CYS A 209 -15.98 7.92 5.93
CA CYS A 209 -15.95 7.93 4.46
C CYS A 209 -16.69 9.11 3.83
N THR A 210 -17.68 9.66 4.52
CA THR A 210 -18.57 10.70 3.97
C THR A 210 -18.26 12.10 4.50
N ALA A 211 -17.34 12.24 5.46
CA ALA A 211 -17.02 13.50 6.14
C ALA A 211 -16.62 14.65 5.19
N ALA A 212 -16.00 14.34 4.04
CA ALA A 212 -15.58 15.35 3.06
C ALA A 212 -16.73 15.86 2.16
N ILE A 213 -17.92 15.25 2.21
CA ILE A 213 -19.03 15.55 1.30
C ILE A 213 -19.87 16.69 1.87
N ARG A 214 -19.83 17.84 1.22
CA ARG A 214 -20.64 19.01 1.61
C ARG A 214 -22.08 18.89 1.10
N PRO A 215 -23.05 19.58 1.73
CA PRO A 215 -24.41 19.68 1.19
C PRO A 215 -24.41 20.23 -0.24
N GLY A 216 -25.21 19.63 -1.13
CA GLY A 216 -25.33 20.05 -2.53
C GLY A 216 -24.29 19.46 -3.51
N VAL A 217 -23.37 18.61 -3.04
CA VAL A 217 -22.45 17.86 -3.92
C VAL A 217 -23.25 16.90 -4.81
N LYS A 218 -22.93 16.89 -6.12
CA LYS A 218 -23.55 15.98 -7.10
C LYS A 218 -23.17 14.53 -6.84
N GLU A 219 -24.05 13.60 -7.20
CA GLU A 219 -23.87 12.15 -6.97
C GLU A 219 -22.53 11.62 -7.51
N ASP A 220 -22.12 12.01 -8.73
CA ASP A 220 -20.85 11.56 -9.32
C ASP A 220 -19.65 11.95 -8.46
N LYS A 221 -19.63 13.19 -7.94
CA LYS A 221 -18.54 13.67 -7.09
C LYS A 221 -18.59 13.05 -5.70
N ALA A 222 -19.78 12.83 -5.15
CA ALA A 222 -19.93 12.13 -3.88
C ALA A 222 -19.39 10.70 -3.99
N LYS A 223 -19.67 9.99 -5.09
CA LYS A 223 -19.15 8.64 -5.34
C LYS A 223 -17.63 8.60 -5.35
N GLU A 224 -16.95 9.55 -5.99
CA GLU A 224 -15.49 9.67 -5.95
C GLU A 224 -14.98 9.88 -4.52
N LEU A 225 -15.59 10.81 -3.78
CA LEU A 225 -15.18 11.14 -2.41
C LEU A 225 -15.35 9.94 -1.45
N ILE A 226 -16.44 9.19 -1.59
CA ILE A 226 -16.68 7.98 -0.79
C ILE A 226 -15.65 6.91 -1.15
N ALA A 227 -15.35 6.71 -2.43
CA ALA A 227 -14.34 5.73 -2.84
C ALA A 227 -12.96 6.07 -2.26
N ASP A 228 -12.59 7.35 -2.21
CA ASP A 228 -11.35 7.79 -1.58
C ASP A 228 -11.39 7.72 -0.04
N GLY A 229 -12.56 7.95 0.58
CA GLY A 229 -12.78 7.74 2.00
C GLY A 229 -12.60 6.27 2.39
N VAL A 230 -13.21 5.36 1.64
CA VAL A 230 -13.11 3.91 1.85
C VAL A 230 -11.66 3.44 1.75
N LYS A 231 -10.88 3.91 0.78
CA LYS A 231 -9.45 3.57 0.66
C LYS A 231 -8.62 4.00 1.88
N LYS A 232 -9.07 5.01 2.63
CA LYS A 232 -8.35 5.55 3.80
C LYS A 232 -8.79 4.93 5.11
N LEU A 233 -9.89 4.16 5.14
CA LEU A 233 -10.38 3.51 6.37
C LEU A 233 -9.35 2.55 6.96
N VAL A 234 -8.63 1.84 6.09
CA VAL A 234 -7.73 0.78 6.51
C VAL A 234 -6.32 1.09 6.05
N ASN A 235 -5.42 1.24 7.02
CA ASN A 235 -4.00 1.42 6.74
C ASN A 235 -3.39 0.07 6.31
N MET A 236 -3.39 -0.20 5.01
CA MET A 236 -2.72 -1.38 4.47
C MET A 236 -1.22 -1.21 4.64
N PRO A 237 -0.50 -2.13 5.30
CA PRO A 237 0.93 -2.00 5.38
C PRO A 237 1.55 -2.11 3.98
N LYS A 238 2.56 -1.28 3.74
CA LYS A 238 3.23 -1.11 2.46
C LYS A 238 4.01 -2.36 2.08
N SER A 239 3.98 -2.68 0.79
CA SER A 239 4.67 -3.81 0.17
C SER A 239 6.14 -3.50 -0.10
N TYR A 240 6.91 -4.50 -0.58
CA TYR A 240 8.28 -4.25 -1.03
C TYR A 240 8.29 -3.33 -2.27
N GLU A 241 7.27 -3.44 -3.11
CA GLU A 241 7.04 -2.57 -4.26
C GLU A 241 6.96 -1.09 -3.83
N ASP A 242 6.23 -0.80 -2.75
CA ASP A 242 6.09 0.54 -2.18
C ASP A 242 7.38 1.02 -1.50
N TYR A 243 8.07 0.11 -0.80
CA TYR A 243 9.38 0.37 -0.20
C TYR A 243 10.39 0.83 -1.26
N ILE A 244 10.51 0.08 -2.37
CA ILE A 244 11.42 0.41 -3.47
C ILE A 244 11.07 1.77 -4.08
N ARG A 245 9.79 2.05 -4.34
CA ARG A 245 9.38 3.35 -4.91
C ARG A 245 9.85 4.52 -4.06
N LYS A 246 9.55 4.47 -2.75
CA LYS A 246 9.97 5.51 -1.80
C LYS A 246 11.49 5.59 -1.69
N LYS A 247 12.19 4.44 -1.70
CA LYS A 247 13.66 4.38 -1.65
C LYS A 247 14.31 5.03 -2.87
N ILE A 248 13.81 4.74 -4.08
CA ILE A 248 14.31 5.36 -5.32
C ILE A 248 14.06 6.87 -5.31
N GLU A 249 12.89 7.32 -4.86
CA GLU A 249 12.57 8.73 -4.73
C GLU A 249 13.53 9.46 -3.79
N ILE A 250 13.73 8.93 -2.59
CA ILE A 250 14.67 9.49 -1.60
C ILE A 250 16.10 9.48 -2.16
N ALA A 251 16.54 8.38 -2.75
CA ALA A 251 17.89 8.27 -3.33
C ALA A 251 18.15 9.34 -4.42
N ARG A 252 17.12 9.78 -5.15
CA ARG A 252 17.23 10.88 -6.11
C ARG A 252 17.29 12.24 -5.42
N ILE A 253 16.46 12.46 -4.40
CA ILE A 253 16.41 13.70 -3.63
C ILE A 253 17.78 13.98 -2.98
N ILE A 254 18.42 12.94 -2.44
CA ILE A 254 19.70 13.06 -1.72
C ILE A 254 20.94 12.87 -2.62
N GLY A 255 20.73 12.77 -3.95
CA GLY A 255 21.83 12.75 -4.92
C GLY A 255 22.58 11.43 -5.08
N ILE A 256 22.13 10.33 -4.47
CA ILE A 256 22.69 8.98 -4.72
C ILE A 256 22.40 8.54 -6.16
N LEU A 257 21.20 8.83 -6.65
CA LEU A 257 20.78 8.56 -8.01
C LEU A 257 20.64 9.87 -8.80
N PRO A 258 20.88 9.85 -10.13
CA PRO A 258 20.61 11.01 -10.97
C PRO A 258 19.14 11.42 -10.89
N SER A 259 18.88 12.73 -10.86
CA SER A 259 17.54 13.28 -11.05
C SER A 259 16.94 12.77 -12.37
N GLU A 260 15.63 12.48 -12.41
CA GLU A 260 14.95 12.21 -13.67
C GLU A 260 15.05 13.46 -14.55
N LYS A 261 16.02 13.48 -15.48
CA LYS A 261 16.07 14.51 -16.50
C LYS A 261 14.74 14.42 -17.25
N THR A 262 13.94 15.49 -17.16
CA THR A 262 12.85 15.73 -18.09
C THR A 262 13.48 15.61 -19.47
N VAL A 263 13.09 14.59 -20.23
CA VAL A 263 13.46 14.51 -21.64
C VAL A 263 12.75 15.68 -22.30
N ALA A 264 13.44 16.82 -22.35
CA ALA A 264 13.07 17.91 -23.23
C ALA A 264 13.24 17.36 -24.64
N THR A 265 12.11 16.97 -25.24
CA THR A 265 12.01 16.75 -26.66
C THR A 265 12.47 18.04 -27.34
N VAL A 266 13.65 18.00 -27.96
CA VAL A 266 14.11 19.00 -28.93
C VAL A 266 13.71 18.51 -30.31
#